data_AF-A0A8S4RUP8-F1
#
_entry.id   AF-A0A8S4RUP8-F1
#
_cell.length_a   1.000
_cell.length_b   1.000
_cell.length_c   1.000
_cell.angle_alpha   90.00
_cell.angle_beta   90.00
_cell.angle_gamma   90.00
#
_symmetry.space_group_name_H-M   'P 1'
#
loop_
_entity.id
_entity.type
_entity.pdbx_description
1 polymer ?
#
loop_
_entity_poly.entity_id
_entity_poly.type
_entity_poly.pdbx_seq_one_letter_code
_entity_poly.pdbx_strand_id
1 'polypeptide(L)'
;DYPKLSQNYYVLLERLAQDHMPFLASLQPDATLYILSSISEGLTALDTSVCTGCCATLDHIVTYLFKQLVQKTRNKVSNPRHGLPEPSNLFIEVLQRRPEIMQQLLATVLNLIMFEECCNQWSMSRPLLGLVLLNEEQFAHLRAEMIAQQPREKQAQLAQWFTSLMAGIERNLLTKNRDRFTQNLSMFRRDINDLLKGSSGYSNSVNDMMTS
;
A
#
# COMPACT_ATOMS: atom_id res chain seq x y z
N ASP A 1 -0.79 6.66 -27.24
CA ASP A 1 -1.64 6.03 -26.19
C ASP A 1 -2.63 5.04 -26.75
N TYR A 2 -2.74 3.87 -26.11
CA TYR A 2 -3.68 2.81 -26.49
C TYR A 2 -4.59 2.47 -25.29
N PRO A 3 -5.59 3.30 -24.95
CA PRO A 3 -6.35 3.18 -23.70
C PRO A 3 -7.11 1.86 -23.57
N LYS A 4 -7.71 1.37 -24.67
CA LYS A 4 -8.37 0.06 -24.70
C LYS A 4 -7.40 -1.09 -24.43
N LEU A 5 -6.18 -1.01 -24.97
CA LEU A 5 -5.16 -2.03 -24.73
C LEU A 5 -4.72 -2.01 -23.26
N SER A 6 -4.49 -0.82 -22.71
CA SER A 6 -4.14 -0.63 -21.29
C SER A 6 -5.19 -1.25 -20.36
N GLN A 7 -6.47 -0.94 -20.57
CA GLN A 7 -7.56 -1.52 -19.78
C GLN A 7 -7.58 -3.06 -19.86
N ASN A 8 -7.49 -3.63 -21.06
CA ASN A 8 -7.47 -5.08 -21.23
C ASN A 8 -6.24 -5.74 -20.58
N TYR A 9 -5.08 -5.08 -20.63
CA TYR A 9 -3.86 -5.56 -19.97
C TYR A 9 -4.04 -5.66 -18.45
N TYR A 10 -4.54 -4.62 -17.80
CA TYR A 10 -4.73 -4.62 -16.34
C TYR A 10 -5.83 -5.59 -15.90
N VAL A 11 -6.91 -5.73 -16.69
CA VAL A 11 -7.95 -6.74 -16.42
C VAL A 11 -7.37 -8.15 -16.51
N LEU A 12 -6.56 -8.45 -17.54
CA LEU A 12 -5.91 -9.75 -17.66
C LEU A 12 -4.98 -10.02 -16.47
N LEU A 13 -4.17 -9.03 -16.10
CA LEU A 13 -3.22 -9.16 -15.00
C LEU A 13 -3.92 -9.40 -13.66
N GLU A 14 -5.04 -8.71 -13.40
CA GLU A 14 -5.88 -8.92 -12.22
C GLU A 14 -6.38 -10.37 -12.16
N ARG A 15 -6.92 -10.90 -13.26
CA ARG A 15 -7.43 -12.29 -13.32
C ARG A 15 -6.33 -13.32 -13.11
N LEU A 16 -5.15 -13.09 -13.67
CA LEU A 16 -3.99 -13.95 -13.44
C LEU A 16 -3.54 -13.91 -11.98
N ALA A 17 -3.53 -12.74 -11.34
CA ALA A 17 -3.16 -12.62 -9.94
C ALA A 17 -4.21 -13.24 -9.00
N GLN A 18 -5.49 -13.15 -9.36
CA GLN A 18 -6.59 -13.72 -8.59
C GLN A 18 -6.55 -15.26 -8.57
N ASP A 19 -6.47 -15.89 -9.74
CA ASP A 19 -6.69 -17.34 -9.88
C ASP A 19 -5.40 -18.13 -10.17
N HIS A 20 -4.36 -17.47 -10.67
CA HIS A 20 -3.13 -18.11 -11.18
C HIS A 20 -1.85 -17.51 -10.58
N MET A 21 -1.90 -17.03 -9.34
CA MET A 21 -0.73 -16.45 -8.67
C MET A 21 0.52 -17.37 -8.62
N PRO A 22 0.41 -18.71 -8.46
CA PRO A 22 1.57 -19.59 -8.56
C PRO A 22 2.30 -19.52 -9.91
N PHE A 23 1.56 -19.32 -11.01
CA PHE A 23 2.15 -19.12 -12.33
C PHE A 23 2.91 -17.78 -12.37
N LEU A 24 2.29 -16.69 -11.93
CA LEU A 24 2.97 -15.39 -11.84
C LEU A 24 4.23 -15.46 -10.96
N ALA A 25 4.18 -16.23 -9.88
CA ALA A 25 5.29 -16.42 -8.97
C ALA A 25 6.45 -17.27 -9.54
N SER A 26 6.19 -17.99 -10.63
CA SER A 26 7.16 -18.79 -11.37
C SER A 26 7.79 -18.06 -12.57
N LEU A 27 7.35 -16.83 -12.84
CA LEU A 27 7.89 -16.04 -13.94
C LEU A 27 9.35 -15.64 -13.67
N GLN A 28 10.09 -15.40 -14.76
CA GLN A 28 11.45 -14.90 -14.67
C GLN A 28 11.52 -13.55 -13.94
N PRO A 29 12.67 -13.22 -13.32
CA PRO A 29 12.86 -11.99 -12.57
C PRO A 29 12.43 -10.73 -13.32
N ASP A 30 12.80 -10.60 -14.59
CA ASP A 30 12.52 -9.39 -15.39
C ASP A 30 11.02 -9.21 -15.65
N ALA A 31 10.29 -10.31 -15.88
CA ALA A 31 8.84 -10.27 -16.02
C ALA A 31 8.15 -9.87 -14.70
N THR A 32 8.65 -10.38 -13.57
CA THR A 32 8.15 -10.00 -12.23
C THR A 32 8.33 -8.50 -11.98
N LEU A 33 9.50 -7.96 -12.31
CA LEU A 33 9.74 -6.51 -12.19
C LEU A 33 8.82 -5.71 -13.07
N TYR A 34 8.69 -6.12 -14.33
CA TYR A 34 7.87 -5.40 -15.28
C TYR A 34 6.41 -5.34 -14.82
N ILE A 35 5.90 -6.44 -14.25
CA ILE A 35 4.58 -6.49 -13.61
C ILE A 35 4.48 -5.53 -12.42
N LEU A 36 5.47 -5.49 -11.53
CA LEU A 36 5.44 -4.59 -10.37
C LEU A 36 5.54 -3.12 -10.77
N SER A 37 6.38 -2.80 -11.76
CA SER A 37 6.50 -1.46 -12.33
C SER A 37 5.20 -1.02 -13.00
N SER A 38 4.58 -1.89 -13.82
CA SER A 38 3.32 -1.55 -14.49
C SER A 38 2.20 -1.34 -13.48
N ILE A 39 2.12 -2.13 -12.42
CA ILE A 39 1.16 -1.90 -11.31
C ILE A 39 1.42 -0.53 -10.65
N SER A 40 2.68 -0.18 -10.38
CA SER A 40 3.01 1.12 -9.79
C SER A 40 2.56 2.29 -10.67
N GLU A 41 2.76 2.20 -11.99
CA GLU A 41 2.27 3.21 -12.94
C GLU A 41 0.74 3.25 -12.96
N GLY A 42 0.08 2.09 -13.05
CA GLY A 42 -1.37 1.98 -13.09
C GLY A 42 -2.08 2.46 -11.82
N LEU A 43 -1.44 2.40 -10.65
CA LEU A 43 -1.95 2.98 -9.40
C LEU A 43 -2.09 4.51 -9.47
N THR A 44 -1.24 5.17 -10.27
CA THR A 44 -1.24 6.62 -10.48
C THR A 44 -2.02 7.04 -11.74
N ALA A 45 -2.65 6.09 -12.44
CA ALA A 45 -3.39 6.37 -13.66
C ALA A 45 -4.66 7.19 -13.39
N LEU A 46 -4.95 8.15 -14.28
CA LEU A 46 -6.19 8.94 -14.26
C LEU A 46 -7.44 8.07 -14.44
N ASP A 47 -7.31 6.95 -15.15
CA ASP A 47 -8.40 6.00 -15.33
C ASP A 47 -8.65 5.21 -14.04
N THR A 48 -9.76 5.53 -13.38
CA THR A 48 -10.18 4.93 -12.11
C THR A 48 -10.34 3.40 -12.22
N SER A 49 -10.70 2.88 -13.39
CA SER A 49 -10.83 1.43 -13.62
C SER A 49 -9.47 0.73 -13.61
N VAL A 50 -8.46 1.34 -14.25
CA VAL A 50 -7.07 0.87 -14.25
C VAL A 50 -6.52 0.88 -12.83
N CYS A 51 -6.69 1.99 -12.11
CA CYS A 51 -6.27 2.12 -10.73
C CYS A 51 -6.91 1.04 -9.83
N THR A 52 -8.20 0.78 -10.00
CA THR A 52 -8.93 -0.27 -9.25
C THR A 52 -8.38 -1.66 -9.54
N GLY A 53 -8.16 -2.00 -10.82
CA GLY A 53 -7.57 -3.27 -11.22
C GLY A 53 -6.15 -3.46 -10.67
N CYS A 54 -5.34 -2.39 -10.64
CA CYS A 54 -4.01 -2.41 -10.04
C CYS A 54 -4.06 -2.63 -8.52
N CYS A 55 -5.00 -2.00 -7.82
CA CYS A 55 -5.21 -2.22 -6.38
C CYS A 55 -5.55 -3.69 -6.09
N ALA A 56 -6.47 -4.28 -6.87
CA ALA A 56 -6.88 -5.67 -6.71
C ALA A 56 -5.72 -6.63 -7.01
N THR A 57 -5.03 -6.42 -8.14
CA THR A 57 -3.83 -7.17 -8.53
C THR A 57 -2.78 -7.14 -7.41
N LEU A 58 -2.49 -5.94 -6.89
CA LEU A 58 -1.52 -5.78 -5.82
C LEU A 58 -1.96 -6.47 -4.53
N ASP A 59 -3.25 -6.40 -4.14
CA ASP A 59 -3.77 -7.10 -2.96
C ASP A 59 -3.60 -8.63 -3.10
N HIS A 60 -3.83 -9.19 -4.29
CA HIS A 60 -3.57 -10.61 -4.56
C HIS A 60 -2.09 -10.97 -4.41
N ILE A 61 -1.19 -10.17 -4.98
CA ILE A 61 0.26 -10.38 -4.89
C ILE A 61 0.71 -10.34 -3.42
N VAL A 62 0.39 -9.27 -2.68
CA VAL A 62 0.83 -9.14 -1.28
C VAL A 62 0.20 -10.19 -0.37
N THR A 63 -1.04 -10.59 -0.64
CA THR A 63 -1.70 -11.68 0.09
C THR A 63 -0.96 -13.00 -0.10
N TYR A 64 -0.60 -13.32 -1.34
CA TYR A 64 0.11 -14.54 -1.67
C TYR A 64 1.50 -14.55 -1.01
N LEU A 65 2.25 -13.46 -1.13
CA LEU A 65 3.57 -13.31 -0.50
C LEU A 65 3.50 -13.43 1.02
N PHE A 66 2.54 -12.75 1.65
CA PHE A 66 2.33 -12.83 3.09
C PHE A 66 2.06 -14.26 3.55
N LYS A 67 1.18 -15.00 2.86
CA LYS A 67 0.91 -16.41 3.15
C LYS A 67 2.17 -17.26 3.06
N GLN A 68 2.96 -17.10 1.99
CA GLN A 68 4.20 -17.85 1.77
C GLN A 68 5.24 -17.59 2.88
N LEU A 69 5.43 -16.33 3.26
CA LEU A 69 6.40 -15.95 4.30
C LEU A 69 5.97 -16.40 5.70
N VAL A 70 4.67 -16.28 6.02
CA VAL A 70 4.13 -16.80 7.30
C VAL A 70 4.19 -18.33 7.37
N GLN A 71 3.87 -19.03 6.28
CA GLN A 71 3.95 -20.50 6.22
C GLN A 71 5.39 -21.01 6.35
N LYS A 72 6.37 -20.38 5.67
CA LYS A 72 7.80 -20.71 5.82
C LYS A 72 8.28 -20.57 7.26
N THR A 73 7.84 -19.53 7.97
CA THR A 73 8.21 -19.30 9.37
C THR A 73 7.66 -20.40 10.29
N ARG A 74 6.44 -20.89 10.03
CA ARG A 74 5.79 -21.95 10.80
C ARG A 74 6.38 -23.35 10.53
N ASN A 75 6.73 -23.64 9.28
CA ASN A 75 7.32 -24.92 8.88
C ASN A 75 8.77 -25.09 9.33
N LYS A 76 9.52 -23.99 9.54
CA LYS A 76 10.88 -24.04 10.10
C LYS A 76 10.94 -24.65 11.51
N VAL A 77 9.83 -24.64 12.24
CA VAL A 77 9.69 -25.19 13.61
C VAL A 77 9.26 -26.66 13.60
N SER A 78 8.79 -27.20 12.46
CA SER A 78 8.11 -28.50 12.40
C SER A 78 8.80 -29.45 11.41
N ASN A 79 9.75 -30.25 11.91
CA ASN A 79 10.32 -31.48 11.30
C ASN A 79 11.20 -31.37 10.02
N PRO A 80 12.49 -31.78 10.07
CA PRO A 80 13.40 -31.82 8.90
C PRO A 80 13.18 -32.96 7.88
N ARG A 81 12.12 -33.77 7.97
CA ARG A 81 12.13 -35.13 7.38
C ARG A 81 11.31 -35.39 6.11
N HIS A 82 10.68 -34.40 5.48
CA HIS A 82 10.13 -34.59 4.12
C HIS A 82 10.13 -33.28 3.33
N GLY A 83 11.26 -32.97 2.71
CA GLY A 83 11.35 -31.87 1.74
C GLY A 83 10.98 -32.38 0.34
N LEU A 84 9.70 -32.28 -0.04
CA LEU A 84 9.40 -32.07 -1.45
C LEU A 84 10.07 -30.74 -1.83
N PRO A 85 10.74 -30.62 -3.00
CA PRO A 85 11.26 -29.35 -3.44
C PRO A 85 10.09 -28.37 -3.54
N GLU A 86 10.02 -27.40 -2.63
CA GLU A 86 9.09 -26.29 -2.79
C GLU A 86 9.40 -25.66 -4.15
N PRO A 87 8.39 -25.45 -5.01
CA PRO A 87 8.62 -24.74 -6.25
C PRO A 87 9.29 -23.41 -5.92
N SER A 88 10.45 -23.16 -6.52
CA SER A 88 11.19 -21.91 -6.35
C SER A 88 10.25 -20.75 -6.67
N ASN A 89 9.87 -20.01 -5.63
CA ASN A 89 9.06 -18.82 -5.80
C ASN A 89 10.00 -17.68 -6.21
N LEU A 90 10.24 -17.58 -7.52
CA LEU A 90 11.12 -16.59 -8.12
C LEU A 90 10.68 -15.17 -7.76
N PHE A 91 9.38 -14.95 -7.52
CA PHE A 91 8.86 -13.68 -7.02
C PHE A 91 9.46 -13.32 -5.65
N ILE A 92 9.51 -14.27 -4.71
CA ILE A 92 10.14 -14.06 -3.39
C ILE A 92 11.64 -13.82 -3.56
N GLU A 93 12.31 -14.56 -4.44
CA GLU A 93 13.74 -14.36 -4.70
C GLU A 93 14.04 -12.95 -5.24
N VAL A 94 13.21 -12.45 -6.16
CA VAL A 94 13.30 -11.08 -6.67
C VAL A 94 13.17 -10.07 -5.54
N LEU A 95 12.18 -10.24 -4.67
CA LEU A 95 11.94 -9.32 -3.56
C LEU A 95 12.99 -9.41 -2.46
N GLN A 96 13.61 -10.58 -2.26
CA GLN A 96 14.75 -10.73 -1.33
C GLN A 96 16.01 -10.05 -1.87
N ARG A 97 16.22 -10.07 -3.19
CA ARG A 97 17.35 -9.40 -3.83
C ARG A 97 17.14 -7.89 -3.99
N ARG A 98 15.89 -7.45 -4.09
CA ARG A 98 15.50 -6.05 -4.26
C ARG A 98 14.31 -5.68 -3.37
N PRO A 99 14.51 -5.58 -2.05
CA PRO A 99 13.46 -5.20 -1.11
C PRO A 99 12.93 -3.78 -1.39
N GLU A 100 13.73 -2.92 -2.03
CA GLU A 100 13.40 -1.53 -2.32
C GLU A 100 12.12 -1.38 -3.15
N ILE A 101 11.78 -2.38 -3.97
CA ILE A 101 10.58 -2.36 -4.81
C ILE A 101 9.31 -2.34 -3.96
N MET A 102 9.25 -3.20 -2.93
CA MET A 102 8.09 -3.24 -2.03
C MET A 102 8.03 -2.00 -1.15
N GLN A 103 9.20 -1.49 -0.74
CA GLN A 103 9.33 -0.26 0.03
C GLN A 103 8.83 0.95 -0.78
N GLN A 104 9.19 1.03 -2.07
CA GLN A 104 8.72 2.07 -2.99
C GLN A 104 7.21 1.96 -3.23
N LEU A 105 6.67 0.75 -3.49
CA LEU A 105 5.23 0.55 -3.61
C LEU A 105 4.47 1.00 -2.35
N LEU A 106 4.99 0.68 -1.17
CA LEU A 106 4.43 1.14 0.10
C LEU A 106 4.42 2.68 0.18
N ALA A 107 5.55 3.32 -0.11
CA ALA A 107 5.66 4.77 -0.10
C ALA A 107 4.70 5.43 -1.09
N THR A 108 4.63 4.91 -2.32
CA THR A 108 3.73 5.39 -3.37
C THR A 108 2.27 5.30 -2.92
N VAL A 109 1.80 4.11 -2.49
CA VAL A 109 0.39 3.92 -2.08
C VAL A 109 0.05 4.80 -0.86
N LEU A 110 0.95 4.91 0.11
CA LEU A 110 0.74 5.78 1.27
C LEU A 110 0.61 7.25 0.86
N ASN A 111 1.50 7.74 0.00
CA ASN A 111 1.46 9.12 -0.50
C ASN A 111 0.18 9.40 -1.30
N LEU A 112 -0.25 8.48 -2.18
CA LEU A 112 -1.50 8.60 -2.94
C LEU A 112 -2.71 8.77 -2.02
N ILE A 113 -2.77 8.00 -0.93
CA ILE A 113 -3.90 8.07 0.01
C ILE A 113 -3.89 9.39 0.81
N MET A 114 -2.71 9.87 1.20
CA MET A 114 -2.60 11.05 2.06
C MET A 114 -2.75 12.37 1.30
N PHE A 115 -2.20 12.48 0.09
CA PHE A 115 -2.03 13.76 -0.58
C PHE A 115 -2.89 13.93 -1.84
N GLU A 116 -3.41 12.85 -2.41
CA GLU A 116 -4.25 12.95 -3.61
C GLU A 116 -5.74 12.85 -3.29
N GLU A 117 -6.56 13.40 -4.19
CA GLU A 117 -7.99 13.15 -4.26
C GLU A 117 -8.23 11.71 -4.75
N CYS A 118 -7.81 10.74 -3.96
CA CYS A 118 -7.95 9.33 -4.26
C CYS A 118 -9.44 8.96 -4.43
N CYS A 119 -9.84 8.69 -5.68
CA CYS A 119 -11.17 8.21 -6.05
C CYS A 119 -11.48 6.80 -5.53
N ASN A 120 -10.44 6.03 -5.15
CA ASN A 120 -10.53 4.60 -4.84
C ASN A 120 -9.97 4.23 -3.45
N GLN A 121 -10.23 5.04 -2.43
CA GLN A 121 -9.70 4.82 -1.07
C GLN A 121 -9.94 3.39 -0.56
N TRP A 122 -11.15 2.87 -0.79
CA TRP A 122 -11.55 1.53 -0.39
C TRP A 122 -10.66 0.46 -1.05
N SER A 123 -10.43 0.58 -2.35
CA SER A 123 -9.61 -0.36 -3.12
C SER A 123 -8.14 -0.31 -2.70
N MET A 124 -7.58 0.88 -2.43
CA MET A 124 -6.17 1.04 -2.03
C MET A 124 -5.88 0.59 -0.59
N SER A 125 -6.89 0.60 0.30
CA SER A 125 -6.70 0.23 1.71
C SER A 125 -6.20 -1.22 1.90
N ARG A 126 -6.72 -2.17 1.12
CA ARG A 126 -6.39 -3.59 1.22
C ARG A 126 -4.94 -3.90 0.82
N PRO A 127 -4.45 -3.47 -0.37
CA PRO A 127 -3.04 -3.67 -0.71
C PRO A 127 -2.11 -2.90 0.24
N LEU A 128 -2.50 -1.70 0.70
CA LEU A 128 -1.69 -0.96 1.68
C LEU A 128 -1.48 -1.76 2.97
N LEU A 129 -2.51 -2.39 3.53
CA LEU A 129 -2.35 -3.23 4.72
C LEU A 129 -1.34 -4.36 4.46
N GLY A 130 -1.44 -5.03 3.30
CA GLY A 130 -0.49 -6.06 2.90
C GLY A 130 0.95 -5.55 2.81
N LEU A 131 1.15 -4.38 2.20
CA LEU A 131 2.46 -3.74 2.11
C LEU A 131 3.03 -3.35 3.48
N VAL A 132 2.20 -2.80 4.37
CA VAL A 132 2.60 -2.43 5.74
C VAL A 132 3.04 -3.66 6.53
N LEU A 133 2.25 -4.74 6.52
CA LEU A 133 2.57 -5.97 7.27
C LEU A 133 3.77 -6.73 6.69
N LEU A 134 4.07 -6.56 5.40
CA LEU A 134 5.26 -7.12 4.77
C LEU A 134 6.51 -6.28 5.02
N ASN A 135 6.37 -4.97 5.26
CA ASN A 135 7.48 -4.01 5.36
C ASN A 135 7.34 -3.11 6.61
N GLU A 136 7.15 -3.71 7.78
CA GLU A 136 6.87 -2.97 9.03
C GLU A 136 7.96 -1.95 9.40
N GLU A 137 9.24 -2.30 9.18
CA GLU A 137 10.37 -1.41 9.42
C GLU A 137 10.35 -0.19 8.49
N GLN A 138 10.09 -0.41 7.20
CA GLN A 138 9.97 0.68 6.24
C GLN A 138 8.78 1.58 6.56
N PHE A 139 7.65 0.99 6.97
CA PHE A 139 6.48 1.78 7.39
C PHE A 139 6.81 2.65 8.61
N ALA A 140 7.56 2.14 9.58
CA ALA A 140 8.01 2.91 10.73
C ALA A 140 8.95 4.06 10.33
N HIS A 141 9.86 3.82 9.37
CA HIS A 141 10.73 4.85 8.81
C HIS A 141 9.93 5.96 8.12
N LEU A 142 9.04 5.59 7.19
CA LEU A 142 8.18 6.54 6.46
C LEU A 142 7.34 7.39 7.44
N ARG A 143 6.76 6.75 8.47
CA ARG A 143 6.05 7.45 9.54
C ARG A 143 6.94 8.49 10.23
N ALA A 144 8.15 8.10 10.63
CA ALA A 144 9.07 8.99 11.34
C ALA A 144 9.50 10.18 10.47
N GLU A 145 9.82 9.95 9.20
CA GLU A 145 10.15 11.00 8.24
C GLU A 145 8.99 11.98 8.04
N MET A 146 7.79 11.46 7.82
CA MET A 146 6.59 12.29 7.62
C MET A 146 6.26 13.15 8.84
N ILE A 147 6.44 12.61 10.05
CA ILE A 147 6.28 13.38 11.30
C ILE A 147 7.35 14.46 11.40
N ALA A 148 8.62 14.14 11.13
CA ALA A 148 9.71 15.09 11.22
C ALA A 148 9.57 16.27 10.24
N GLN A 149 8.92 16.06 9.11
CA GLN A 149 8.63 17.09 8.11
C GLN A 149 7.51 18.08 8.52
N GLN A 150 6.74 17.78 9.58
CA GLN A 150 5.68 18.68 10.06
C GLN A 150 6.21 19.73 11.05
N PRO A 151 5.56 20.92 11.16
CA PRO A 151 5.79 21.87 12.24
C PRO A 151 5.66 21.21 13.62
N ARG A 152 6.50 21.63 14.59
CA ARG A 152 6.63 20.99 15.91
C ARG A 152 5.29 20.81 16.63
N GLU A 153 4.39 21.78 16.48
CA GLU A 153 3.07 21.80 17.09
C GLU A 153 2.16 20.69 16.54
N LYS A 154 2.36 20.30 15.27
CA LYS A 154 1.57 19.28 14.57
C LYS A 154 2.14 17.86 14.69
N GLN A 155 3.43 17.72 15.05
CA GLN A 155 4.12 16.43 15.08
C GLN A 155 3.45 15.42 16.01
N ALA A 156 3.10 15.83 17.23
CA ALA A 156 2.45 14.96 18.21
C ALA A 156 1.08 14.47 17.73
N GLN A 157 0.32 15.34 17.08
CA GLN A 157 -0.99 15.02 16.54
C GLN A 157 -0.90 14.01 15.39
N LEU A 158 0.01 14.23 14.43
CA LEU A 158 0.24 13.28 13.33
C LEU A 158 0.74 11.93 13.84
N ALA A 159 1.62 11.94 14.85
CA ALA A 159 2.10 10.71 15.49
C ALA A 159 0.95 9.90 16.13
N GLN A 160 -0.02 10.59 16.75
CA GLN A 160 -1.21 9.96 17.30
C GLN A 160 -2.09 9.36 16.21
N TRP A 161 -2.29 10.06 15.08
CA TRP A 161 -3.09 9.53 13.96
C TRP A 161 -2.48 8.28 13.33
N PHE A 162 -1.16 8.22 13.16
CA PHE A 162 -0.49 6.98 12.73
C PHE A 162 -0.66 5.84 13.75
N THR A 163 -0.75 6.17 15.05
CA THR A 163 -1.05 5.17 16.09
C THR A 163 -2.50 4.66 15.95
N SER A 164 -3.46 5.57 15.74
CA SER A 164 -4.85 5.23 15.48
C SER A 164 -5.05 4.43 14.19
N LEU A 165 -4.26 4.70 13.14
CA LEU A 165 -4.26 3.95 11.88
C LEU A 165 -4.03 2.45 12.13
N MET A 166 -3.08 2.12 13.01
CA MET A 166 -2.70 0.74 13.33
C MET A 166 -3.45 0.17 14.55
N ALA A 167 -4.37 0.93 15.15
CA ALA A 167 -5.07 0.49 16.36
C ALA A 167 -5.95 -0.75 16.09
N GLY A 168 -5.67 -1.82 16.83
CA GLY A 168 -6.41 -3.09 16.71
C GLY A 168 -6.11 -3.87 15.43
N ILE A 169 -5.05 -3.54 14.70
CA ILE A 169 -4.58 -4.29 13.54
C ILE A 169 -3.70 -5.44 13.99
N GLU A 170 -4.06 -6.64 13.56
CA GLU A 170 -3.30 -7.86 13.81
C GLU A 170 -2.34 -8.15 12.64
N ARG A 171 -1.33 -9.00 12.87
CA ARG A 171 -0.42 -9.45 11.80
C ARG A 171 -1.06 -10.57 10.97
N ASN A 172 -2.16 -10.26 10.29
CA ASN A 172 -2.81 -11.15 9.33
C ASN A 172 -3.58 -10.36 8.26
N LEU A 173 -3.93 -11.04 7.18
CA LEU A 173 -4.73 -10.50 6.08
C LEU A 173 -6.11 -11.15 6.03
N LEU A 174 -6.78 -11.29 7.18
CA LEU A 174 -8.17 -11.74 7.20
C LEU A 174 -9.10 -10.57 6.86
N THR A 175 -10.28 -10.88 6.31
CA THR A 175 -11.29 -9.86 5.92
C THR A 175 -11.60 -8.91 7.07
N LYS A 176 -11.85 -9.44 8.27
CA LYS A 176 -12.10 -8.62 9.48
C LYS A 176 -10.98 -7.61 9.77
N ASN A 177 -9.72 -8.02 9.61
CA ASN A 177 -8.57 -7.16 9.87
C ASN A 177 -8.40 -6.10 8.77
N ARG A 178 -8.64 -6.48 7.50
CA ARG A 178 -8.70 -5.55 6.38
C ARG A 178 -9.77 -4.49 6.59
N ASP A 179 -11.00 -4.89 6.92
CA ASP A 179 -12.12 -3.98 7.11
C ASP A 179 -11.84 -2.99 8.26
N ARG A 180 -11.20 -3.47 9.35
CA ARG A 180 -10.73 -2.61 10.44
C ARG A 180 -9.71 -1.59 9.94
N PHE A 181 -8.70 -2.02 9.16
CA PHE A 181 -7.70 -1.11 8.61
C PHE A 181 -8.32 -0.07 7.69
N THR A 182 -9.26 -0.47 6.82
CA THR A 182 -9.99 0.45 5.96
C THR A 182 -10.72 1.53 6.76
N GLN A 183 -11.42 1.15 7.84
CA GLN A 183 -12.09 2.11 8.73
C GLN A 183 -11.10 3.08 9.38
N ASN A 184 -10.00 2.56 9.93
CA ASN A 184 -8.96 3.39 10.56
C ASN A 184 -8.35 4.37 9.54
N LEU A 185 -8.10 3.91 8.31
CA LEU A 185 -7.53 4.72 7.23
C LEU A 185 -8.48 5.83 6.78
N SER A 186 -9.78 5.57 6.73
CA SER A 186 -10.78 6.61 6.43
C SER A 186 -10.77 7.74 7.47
N MET A 187 -10.65 7.39 8.76
CA MET A 187 -10.53 8.38 9.84
C MET A 187 -9.21 9.14 9.75
N PHE A 188 -8.09 8.42 9.59
CA PHE A 188 -6.76 8.99 9.42
C PHE A 188 -6.70 10.03 8.28
N ARG A 189 -7.23 9.69 7.10
CA ARG A 189 -7.24 10.60 5.95
C ARG A 189 -8.07 11.85 6.21
N ARG A 190 -9.25 11.70 6.82
CA ARG A 190 -10.11 12.85 7.17
C ARG A 190 -9.37 13.81 8.09
N ASP A 191 -8.78 13.28 9.16
CA ASP A 191 -8.12 14.10 10.18
C ASP A 191 -6.86 14.80 9.61
N ILE A 192 -6.10 14.14 8.73
CA ILE A 192 -4.98 14.77 7.99
C ILE A 192 -5.44 15.88 7.06
N ASN A 193 -6.51 15.64 6.28
CA ASN A 193 -7.03 16.65 5.37
C ASN A 193 -7.51 17.89 6.11
N ASP A 194 -8.11 17.72 7.29
CA ASP A 194 -8.52 18.83 8.15
C ASP A 194 -7.30 19.61 8.67
N LEU A 195 -6.20 18.92 9.04
CA LEU A 195 -4.94 19.55 9.45
C LEU A 195 -4.29 20.41 8.37
N LEU A 196 -4.34 19.90 7.13
CA LEU A 196 -3.75 20.56 5.96
C LEU A 196 -4.60 21.77 5.55
N LYS A 197 -5.93 21.64 5.56
CA LYS A 197 -6.86 22.75 5.28
C LYS A 197 -6.82 23.85 6.35
N GLY A 198 -6.62 23.48 7.62
CA GLY A 198 -6.46 24.43 8.73
C GLY A 198 -5.24 25.35 8.61
N SER A 199 -4.25 25.01 7.77
CA SER A 199 -3.10 25.89 7.47
C SER A 199 -3.39 26.99 6.45
N SER A 200 -4.49 26.90 5.69
CA SER A 200 -4.85 27.89 4.65
C SER A 200 -5.84 28.97 5.13
N GLY A 201 -6.23 28.96 6.40
CA GLY A 201 -7.29 29.84 6.95
C GLY A 201 -6.85 31.16 7.59
N TYR A 202 -5.55 31.46 7.69
CA TYR A 202 -5.02 32.60 8.45
C TYR A 202 -4.50 33.76 7.59
N SER A 203 -5.18 34.15 6.49
CA SER A 203 -4.76 35.33 5.71
C SER A 203 -5.83 36.36 5.33
N ASN A 204 -7.08 36.28 5.78
CA ASN A 204 -8.13 37.23 5.36
C ASN A 204 -8.91 37.89 6.51
N SER A 205 -8.22 38.40 7.54
CA SER A 205 -8.87 39.28 8.51
C SER A 205 -7.93 40.35 9.08
N VAL A 206 -7.44 41.22 8.21
CA VAL A 206 -6.97 42.57 8.59
C VAL A 206 -7.18 43.48 7.38
N ASN A 207 -8.37 44.04 7.19
CA ASN A 207 -8.57 45.25 6.37
C ASN A 207 -9.95 45.92 6.60
N ASP A 208 -10.49 45.82 7.82
CA ASP A 208 -11.60 46.67 8.28
C ASP A 208 -11.13 47.47 9.49
N MET A 209 -10.42 48.57 9.26
CA MET A 209 -10.43 49.75 10.13
C MET A 209 -9.68 50.92 9.47
N MET A 210 -10.28 52.11 9.59
CA MET A 210 -9.96 53.40 8.96
C MET A 210 -10.53 53.52 7.54
N THR A 211 -11.54 54.35 7.30
CA THR A 211 -11.57 55.78 7.61
C THR A 211 -12.95 56.29 8.00
N SER A 212 -13.01 57.03 9.11
CA SER A 212 -13.97 58.13 9.31
C SER A 212 -13.47 59.38 8.62
#